data_AF-A0A1L8RF07-F1
#
_entry.id   AF-A0A1L8RF07-F1
#
_cell.length_a   1.000
_cell.length_b   1.000
_cell.length_c   1.000
_cell.angle_alpha   90.00
_cell.angle_beta   90.00
_cell.angle_gamma   90.00
#
_symmetry.space_group_name_H-M   'P 1'
#
loop_
_entity.id
_entity.type
_entity.pdbx_description
1 polymer ?
#
loop_
_entity_poly.entity_id
_entity_poly.type
_entity_poly.pdbx_seq_one_letter_code
_entity_poly.pdbx_strand_id
1 'polypeptide(L)'
;MDETTKDWLSQHFGEKDWIEDGYYRCRILNDEEVELAYLLPGYCGETVRHPQIRFQRQGSVFVPVVLIDQVSQPMRYQTSDEDAAALQQAADALIQKFKHAKGV
;
A
#
# COMPACT_ATOMS: atom_id res chain seq x y z
N MET A 1 -7.02 -5.66 6.47
CA MET A 1 -7.93 -5.14 5.42
C MET A 1 -8.99 -6.20 5.13
N ASP A 2 -10.28 -5.86 5.12
CA ASP A 2 -11.36 -6.78 4.74
C ASP A 2 -11.57 -6.83 3.21
N GLU A 3 -12.37 -7.78 2.75
CA GLU A 3 -12.72 -7.95 1.33
C GLU A 3 -13.38 -6.69 0.74
N THR A 4 -14.28 -6.04 1.49
CA THR A 4 -14.96 -4.82 1.05
C THR A 4 -13.97 -3.69 0.74
N THR A 5 -12.99 -3.50 1.62
CA THR A 5 -11.94 -2.49 1.44
C THR A 5 -11.03 -2.85 0.27
N LYS A 6 -10.67 -4.13 0.14
CA LYS A 6 -9.88 -4.62 -1.00
C LYS A 6 -10.59 -4.40 -2.33
N ASP A 7 -11.88 -4.71 -2.40
CA ASP A 7 -12.69 -4.55 -3.61
C ASP A 7 -12.81 -3.08 -4.00
N TRP A 8 -13.12 -2.22 -3.03
CA TRP A 8 -13.16 -0.77 -3.25
C TRP A 8 -11.83 -0.22 -3.77
N LEU A 9 -10.70 -0.60 -3.16
CA LEU A 9 -9.37 -0.16 -3.63
C LEU A 9 -9.10 -0.60 -5.07
N SER A 10 -9.40 -1.85 -5.41
CA SER A 10 -9.17 -2.38 -6.76
C SER A 10 -10.08 -1.78 -7.85
N GLN A 11 -11.25 -1.28 -7.49
CA GLN A 11 -12.17 -0.60 -8.41
C GLN A 11 -11.81 0.87 -8.64
N HIS A 12 -11.20 1.52 -7.66
CA HIS A 12 -10.92 2.96 -7.69
C HIS A 12 -9.48 3.33 -8.02
N PHE A 13 -8.56 2.36 -7.95
CA PHE A 13 -7.13 2.54 -8.23
C PHE A 13 -6.61 1.42 -9.12
N GLY A 14 -5.90 1.81 -10.18
CA GLY A 14 -5.22 0.90 -11.09
C GLY A 14 -3.72 0.85 -10.84
N GLU A 15 -2.97 0.65 -11.93
CA GLU A 15 -1.51 0.51 -11.86
C GLU A 15 -0.77 1.81 -11.51
N LYS A 16 -1.34 2.97 -11.83
CA LYS A 16 -0.69 4.28 -11.62
C LYS A 16 -1.68 5.44 -11.75
N ASP A 17 -2.26 5.87 -10.64
CA ASP A 17 -3.16 7.04 -10.59
C ASP A 17 -2.46 8.24 -9.95
N TRP A 18 -2.21 9.30 -10.73
CA TRP A 18 -1.68 10.56 -10.17
C TRP A 18 -2.79 11.34 -9.48
N ILE A 19 -2.62 11.59 -8.18
CA ILE A 19 -3.55 12.40 -7.39
C ILE A 19 -2.71 13.34 -6.52
N GLU A 20 -2.80 14.64 -6.82
CA GLU A 20 -2.17 15.75 -6.09
C GLU A 20 -0.66 15.64 -5.88
N ASP A 21 -0.24 14.80 -4.94
CA ASP A 21 1.09 14.73 -4.35
C ASP A 21 1.91 13.51 -4.82
N GLY A 22 1.28 12.52 -5.44
CA GLY A 22 1.95 11.32 -5.89
C GLY A 22 1.08 10.35 -6.68
N TYR A 23 1.64 9.18 -6.94
CA TYR A 23 0.94 8.08 -7.61
C TYR A 23 0.40 7.09 -6.60
N TYR A 24 -0.88 6.77 -6.72
CA TYR A 24 -1.56 5.73 -5.97
C TYR A 24 -1.64 4.49 -6.84
N ARG A 25 -1.32 3.33 -6.27
CA ARG A 25 -1.34 2.05 -6.98
C ARG A 25 -1.97 0.98 -6.11
N CYS A 26 -2.93 0.26 -6.69
CA CYS A 26 -3.45 -0.98 -6.15
C CYS A 26 -3.23 -2.09 -7.19
N ARG A 27 -2.61 -3.20 -6.77
CA ARG A 27 -2.39 -4.37 -7.62
C ARG A 27 -2.90 -5.62 -6.94
N ILE A 28 -3.74 -6.36 -7.65
CA ILE A 28 -4.08 -7.73 -7.28
C ILE A 28 -2.99 -8.62 -7.91
N LEU A 29 -2.15 -9.23 -7.08
CA LEU A 29 -1.06 -10.08 -7.56
C LEU A 29 -1.60 -11.50 -7.86
N ASN A 30 -2.51 -11.98 -7.03
CA ASN A 30 -3.29 -13.21 -7.18
C ASN A 30 -4.49 -13.18 -6.19
N ASP A 31 -5.22 -14.29 -6.07
CA ASP A 31 -6.40 -14.40 -5.20
C ASP A 31 -6.10 -14.24 -3.69
N GLU A 32 -4.83 -14.38 -3.30
CA GLU A 32 -4.37 -14.35 -1.92
C GLU A 32 -3.46 -13.15 -1.63
N GLU A 33 -3.05 -12.38 -2.63
CA GLU A 33 -2.07 -11.31 -2.46
C GLU A 33 -2.48 -10.01 -3.13
N VAL A 34 -2.38 -8.93 -2.37
CA VAL A 34 -2.65 -7.56 -2.81
C VAL A 34 -1.48 -6.67 -2.45
N GLU A 35 -1.13 -5.75 -3.34
CA GLU A 35 -0.14 -4.71 -3.10
C GLU A 35 -0.79 -3.33 -3.18
N LEU A 36 -0.54 -2.51 -2.16
CA LEU A 36 -0.82 -1.08 -2.19
C LEU A 36 0.49 -0.32 -2.19
N ALA A 37 0.60 0.70 -3.02
CA ALA A 37 1.76 1.58 -3.00
C ALA A 37 1.36 3.03 -3.23
N TYR A 38 1.90 3.91 -2.41
CA TYR A 38 2.06 5.31 -2.77
C TYR A 38 3.47 5.50 -3.32
N LEU A 39 3.58 6.16 -4.47
CA LEU A 39 4.83 6.34 -5.17
C LEU A 39 5.08 7.82 -5.45
N LEU A 40 6.31 8.25 -5.23
CA LEU A 40 6.77 9.59 -5.61
C LEU A 40 7.50 9.55 -6.94
N PRO A 41 7.47 10.64 -7.74
CA PRO A 41 8.31 10.75 -8.92
C PRO A 41 9.78 10.77 -8.51
N GLY A 42 10.59 9.93 -9.15
CA GLY A 42 12.04 9.90 -9.02
C GLY A 42 12.73 10.90 -9.94
N TYR A 43 14.06 11.01 -9.82
CA TYR A 43 14.86 11.98 -10.56
C TYR A 43 15.05 11.61 -12.03
N CYS A 44 15.01 10.31 -12.38
CA CYS A 44 15.26 9.83 -13.74
C CYS A 44 14.00 9.24 -14.40
N GLY A 45 12.81 9.71 -14.00
CA GLY A 45 11.53 9.23 -14.53
C GLY A 45 11.02 7.92 -13.93
N GLU A 46 11.78 7.33 -13.01
CA GLU A 46 11.31 6.24 -12.15
C GLU A 46 10.27 6.72 -11.12
N THR A 47 9.73 5.77 -10.37
CA THR A 47 8.89 6.04 -9.20
C THR A 47 9.46 5.37 -7.97
N VAL A 48 9.49 6.08 -6.85
CA VAL A 48 10.08 5.65 -5.59
C VAL A 48 8.98 5.26 -4.60
N ARG A 49 9.13 4.13 -3.89
CA ARG A 49 8.08 3.61 -2.98
C ARG A 49 8.04 4.39 -1.67
N HIS A 50 6.86 4.91 -1.29
CA HIS A 50 6.70 5.74 -0.09
C HIS A 50 5.27 5.75 0.55
N PRO A 51 4.80 4.69 1.20
CA PRO A 51 5.33 3.33 1.24
C PRO A 51 4.64 2.42 0.22
N GLN A 52 5.22 1.24 0.02
CA GLN A 52 4.56 0.07 -0.55
C GLN A 52 4.31 -0.96 0.55
N ILE A 53 3.11 -1.55 0.57
CA ILE A 53 2.73 -2.61 1.50
C ILE A 53 2.12 -3.77 0.72
N ARG A 54 2.63 -4.99 0.98
CA ARG A 54 2.03 -6.23 0.49
C ARG A 54 1.16 -6.83 1.57
N PHE A 55 0.01 -7.34 1.17
CA PHE A 55 -0.95 -8.02 2.00
C PHE A 55 -1.12 -9.46 1.54
N GLN A 56 -1.30 -10.36 2.48
CA GLN A 56 -1.61 -11.77 2.25
C GLN A 56 -2.95 -12.12 2.89
N ARG A 57 -3.74 -12.94 2.21
CA ARG A 57 -5.02 -13.44 2.70
C ARG A 57 -4.79 -14.44 3.84
N GLN A 58 -5.43 -14.18 4.97
CA GLN A 58 -5.53 -15.08 6.12
C GLN A 58 -7.01 -15.23 6.47
N GLY A 59 -7.63 -16.31 5.98
CA GLY A 59 -9.07 -16.51 6.09
C GLY A 59 -9.86 -15.48 5.29
N SER A 60 -10.68 -14.67 5.98
CA SER A 60 -11.54 -13.64 5.38
C SER A 60 -10.91 -12.24 5.34
N VAL A 61 -9.66 -12.08 5.78
CA VAL A 61 -8.97 -10.79 5.84
C VAL A 61 -7.63 -10.84 5.13
N PHE A 62 -7.20 -9.69 4.64
CA PHE A 62 -5.86 -9.44 4.10
C PHE A 62 -5.02 -8.76 5.18
N VAL A 63 -3.96 -9.43 5.63
CA VAL A 63 -3.02 -8.91 6.63
C VAL A 63 -1.75 -8.43 5.94
N PRO A 64 -1.15 -7.32 6.38
CA PRO A 64 0.08 -6.83 5.79
C PRO A 64 1.27 -7.73 6.21
N VAL A 65 2.12 -8.07 5.25
CA VAL A 65 3.26 -8.99 5.44
C VAL A 65 4.61 -8.35 5.17
N VAL A 66 4.65 -7.30 4.34
CA VAL A 66 5.88 -6.57 4.00
C VAL A 66 5.59 -5.09 3.80
N LEU A 67 6.47 -4.22 4.33
CA LEU A 67 6.54 -2.79 4.05
C LEU A 67 7.89 -2.43 3.43
N ILE A 68 7.85 -1.58 2.40
CA ILE A 68 9.03 -0.95 1.80
C ILE A 68 8.78 0.55 1.67
N ASP A 69 9.62 1.35 2.32
CA ASP A 69 9.64 2.81 2.21
C ASP A 69 11.07 3.29 1.96
N GLN A 70 11.29 3.84 0.77
CA GLN A 70 12.60 4.28 0.30
C GLN A 70 12.86 5.76 0.55
N VAL A 71 11.89 6.50 1.09
CA VAL A 71 11.93 7.95 1.24
C VAL A 71 12.01 8.36 2.72
N SER A 72 11.37 7.60 3.61
CA SER A 72 11.53 7.77 5.05
C SER A 72 13.00 7.71 5.48
N GLN A 73 13.35 8.43 6.56
CA GLN A 73 14.71 8.46 7.13
C GLN A 73 14.66 7.99 8.61
N PRO A 74 15.23 6.83 8.94
CA PRO A 74 15.88 5.86 8.04
C PRO A 74 14.88 5.21 7.07
N MET A 75 15.40 4.68 5.95
CA MET A 75 14.62 3.87 5.01
C MET A 75 14.03 2.67 5.76
N ARG A 76 12.81 2.27 5.42
CA ARG A 76 12.10 1.20 6.11
C ARG A 76 11.95 -0.01 5.20
N TYR A 77 12.44 -1.13 5.69
CA TYR A 77 12.08 -2.45 5.23
C TYR A 77 11.64 -3.21 6.47
N GLN A 78 10.43 -3.78 6.43
CA GLN A 78 9.85 -4.42 7.60
C GLN A 78 8.97 -5.58 7.16
N THR A 79 9.09 -6.73 7.82
CA THR A 79 8.21 -7.89 7.65
C THR A 79 7.31 -8.08 8.87
N SER A 80 6.25 -8.88 8.71
CA SER A 80 5.33 -9.20 9.81
C SER A 80 6.01 -9.91 10.99
N ASP A 81 7.10 -10.64 10.75
CA ASP A 81 7.82 -11.38 11.79
C ASP A 81 8.64 -10.47 12.71
N GLU A 82 9.01 -9.29 12.22
CA GLU A 82 9.81 -8.31 12.97
C GLU A 82 8.93 -7.47 13.91
N ASP A 83 7.87 -6.88 13.37
CA ASP A 83 6.91 -6.07 14.14
C ASP A 83 5.58 -5.96 13.38
N ALA A 84 4.68 -6.93 13.60
CA ALA A 84 3.37 -6.96 12.98
C ALA A 84 2.49 -5.76 13.34
N ALA A 85 2.65 -5.19 14.55
CA ALA A 85 1.81 -4.09 15.02
C ALA A 85 2.15 -2.78 14.29
N ALA A 86 3.43 -2.45 14.19
CA ALA A 86 3.86 -1.27 13.43
C ALA A 86 3.60 -1.42 11.92
N LEU A 87 3.69 -2.64 11.39
CA LEU A 87 3.33 -2.92 10.00
C LEU A 87 1.82 -2.72 9.76
N GLN A 88 0.97 -3.20 10.67
CA GLN A 88 -0.48 -2.98 10.62
C GLN A 88 -0.83 -1.49 10.71
N GLN A 89 -0.20 -0.74 11.61
CA GLN A 89 -0.40 0.70 11.71
C GLN A 89 -0.03 1.44 10.42
N ALA A 90 1.08 1.06 9.78
CA ALA A 90 1.48 1.65 8.50
C ALA A 90 0.50 1.29 7.36
N ALA A 91 -0.03 0.06 7.37
CA ALA A 91 -1.06 -0.38 6.43
C ALA A 91 -2.35 0.41 6.57
N ASP A 92 -2.83 0.61 7.79
CA ASP A 92 -4.03 1.39 8.06
C ASP A 92 -3.84 2.85 7.64
N ALA A 93 -2.69 3.44 7.93
CA ALA A 93 -2.36 4.79 7.47
C ALA A 93 -2.35 4.91 5.94
N LEU A 94 -1.79 3.93 5.23
CA LEU A 94 -1.78 3.92 3.76
C LEU A 94 -3.20 3.79 3.20
N ILE A 95 -4.03 2.89 3.75
CA ILE A 95 -5.44 2.73 3.33
C ILE A 95 -6.21 4.03 3.56
N GLN A 96 -6.02 4.71 4.69
CA GLN A 96 -6.65 6.01 4.95
C GLN A 96 -6.20 7.08 3.95
N LYS A 97 -4.91 7.11 3.58
CA LYS A 97 -4.42 8.02 2.53
C LYS A 97 -5.12 7.77 1.19
N PHE A 98 -5.34 6.50 0.81
CA PHE A 98 -6.07 6.15 -0.41
C PHE A 98 -7.54 6.60 -0.36
N LYS A 99 -8.23 6.39 0.77
CA LYS A 99 -9.61 6.84 0.96
C LYS A 99 -9.72 8.36 0.84
N HIS A 100 -8.84 9.08 1.54
CA HIS A 100 -8.79 10.55 1.49
C HIS A 100 -8.55 11.08 0.07
N ALA A 101 -7.66 10.45 -0.70
CA ALA A 101 -7.38 10.83 -2.09
C ALA A 101 -8.60 10.71 -3.03
N LYS A 102 -9.65 9.96 -2.65
CA LYS A 102 -10.93 9.87 -3.38
C LYS A 102 -12.07 10.61 -2.66
N GLY A 103 -11.78 11.35 -1.60
CA GLY A 103 -12.75 12.13 -0.83
C GLY A 103 -13.70 11.28 0.02
N VAL A 104 -13.25 10.10 0.48
CA VAL A 104 -14.03 9.17 1.32
C VAL A 104 -13.34 8.96 2.67
#